data_AF-A0A179EYK4-F1
#
_entry.id   AF-A0A179EYK4-F1
#
_cell.length_a   1.000
_cell.length_b   1.000
_cell.length_c   1.000
_cell.angle_alpha   90.00
_cell.angle_beta   90.00
_cell.angle_gamma   90.00
#
_symmetry.space_group_name_H-M   'P 1'
#
loop_
_entity.id
_entity.type
_entity.pdbx_description
1 polymer ?
#
loop_
_entity_poly.entity_id
_entity_poly.type
_entity_poly.pdbx_seq_one_letter_code
_entity_poly.pdbx_strand_id
1 'polypeptide(L)'
;MELMTTLDRNKEPPSSAIRRVRNTSSRRTGCKFSILAKQSLDGRTWVLTHRPNGECARHNHPPSEDPSAHPAHRRFGERDATTVSNLAISGIAPREIRTYVHNHSESLATQRDIYNQIAATKRNLREGQSSIQALVDQLHNEGFWCRIRLDENNRLTAIFFAHPESVTNKHQMPLLDMVGVDSCQRSFCIAFALLSNEAEEDYTWALEHLRSLYSHELPSVISTDRCLASMNAAKIWFPSSTALLCLQR
;
A
#
# COMPACT_ATOMS: atom_id res chain seq x y z
N MET A 1 2.21 21.98 24.68
CA MET A 1 1.88 21.14 23.53
C MET A 1 3.22 20.80 22.90
N GLU A 2 3.56 19.53 22.80
CA GLU A 2 4.81 19.05 22.17
C GLU A 2 4.42 18.29 20.90
N LEU A 3 5.17 18.51 19.83
CA LEU A 3 5.11 17.76 18.58
C LEU A 3 5.46 16.30 18.89
N MET A 4 4.44 15.47 19.06
CA MET A 4 4.62 14.03 19.17
C MET A 4 4.72 13.44 17.76
N THR A 5 5.94 13.18 17.32
CA THR A 5 6.20 12.38 16.13
C THR A 5 5.93 10.91 16.46
N THR A 6 4.94 10.30 15.81
CA THR A 6 4.73 8.85 15.89
C THR A 6 5.81 8.14 15.08
N LEU A 7 6.85 7.66 15.75
CA LEU A 7 7.86 6.77 15.17
C LEU A 7 7.37 5.33 15.23
N ASP A 8 6.91 4.81 14.10
CA ASP A 8 6.57 3.40 13.98
C ASP A 8 7.86 2.57 13.84
N ARG A 9 8.16 1.73 14.83
CA ARG A 9 9.40 0.94 14.88
C ARG A 9 9.26 -0.32 14.03
N ASN A 10 9.93 -0.35 12.87
CA ASN A 10 10.07 -1.57 12.07
C ASN A 10 11.46 -2.20 12.16
N LYS A 11 11.49 -3.53 12.04
CA LYS A 11 12.67 -4.39 12.14
C LYS A 11 13.76 -4.02 11.12
N GLU A 12 15.01 -4.28 11.50
CA GLU A 12 16.17 -4.08 10.64
C GLU A 12 16.00 -4.78 9.27
N PRO A 13 16.39 -4.12 8.17
CA PRO A 13 16.31 -4.71 6.86
C PRO A 13 17.25 -5.93 6.75
N PRO A 14 16.85 -6.98 6.03
CA PRO A 14 17.67 -8.17 5.86
C PRO A 14 18.96 -7.85 5.10
N SER A 15 20.07 -8.44 5.55
CA SER A 15 21.41 -8.28 4.97
C SER A 15 21.46 -8.66 3.49
N SER A 16 22.16 -7.85 2.68
CA SER A 16 22.44 -8.09 1.26
C SER A 16 23.36 -9.30 1.04
N ALA A 17 24.10 -9.73 2.05
CA ALA A 17 25.00 -10.88 1.98
C ALA A 17 24.27 -12.24 1.94
N ILE A 18 22.98 -12.27 2.31
CA ILE A 18 22.20 -13.51 2.38
C ILE A 18 21.46 -13.70 1.05
N ARG A 19 21.99 -14.60 0.21
CA ARG A 19 21.26 -15.06 -0.98
C ARG A 19 19.98 -15.75 -0.53
N ARG A 20 18.82 -15.12 -0.78
CA ARG A 20 17.51 -15.74 -0.53
C ARG A 20 17.35 -16.96 -1.44
N VAL A 21 17.65 -18.14 -0.92
CA VAL A 21 17.31 -19.39 -1.57
C VAL A 21 15.85 -19.68 -1.26
N ARG A 22 15.04 -19.75 -2.32
CA ARG A 22 13.64 -20.16 -2.19
C ARG A 22 13.64 -21.63 -1.79
N ASN A 23 13.22 -21.96 -0.57
CA ASN A 23 12.99 -23.34 -0.18
C ASN A 23 11.80 -23.89 -0.97
N THR A 24 12.07 -24.45 -2.14
CA THR A 24 11.07 -25.11 -2.96
C THR A 24 11.12 -26.59 -2.69
N SER A 25 10.12 -27.11 -2.00
CA SER A 25 9.87 -28.55 -1.95
C SER A 25 9.41 -29.02 -3.33
N SER A 26 10.06 -30.04 -3.88
CA SER A 26 9.58 -30.70 -5.09
C SER A 26 8.20 -31.31 -4.83
N ARG A 27 7.26 -31.14 -5.77
CA ARG A 27 5.98 -31.88 -5.78
C ARG A 27 6.10 -33.29 -6.38
N ARG A 28 7.28 -33.65 -6.90
CA ARG A 28 7.52 -34.96 -7.52
C ARG A 28 7.78 -36.02 -6.45
N THR A 29 7.12 -37.16 -6.58
CA THR A 29 7.23 -38.33 -5.70
C THR A 29 8.35 -39.30 -6.11
N GLY A 30 9.19 -38.90 -7.07
CA GLY A 30 10.22 -39.77 -7.64
C GLY A 30 9.67 -40.95 -8.44
N CYS A 31 8.39 -40.89 -8.88
CA CYS A 31 7.77 -41.95 -9.66
C CYS A 31 8.55 -42.22 -10.96
N LYS A 32 8.92 -43.49 -11.20
CA LYS A 32 9.64 -43.95 -12.41
C LYS A 32 8.70 -44.34 -13.56
N PHE A 33 7.38 -44.19 -13.38
CA PHE A 33 6.39 -44.54 -14.38
C PHE A 33 6.70 -43.85 -15.72
N SER A 34 6.72 -44.63 -16.81
CA SER A 34 7.01 -44.12 -18.14
C SER A 34 6.43 -45.03 -19.22
N ILE A 35 5.77 -44.41 -20.19
CA ILE A 35 5.21 -45.06 -21.37
C ILE A 35 5.94 -44.59 -22.63
N LEU A 36 5.88 -45.41 -23.66
CA LEU A 36 6.48 -45.18 -24.96
C LEU A 36 5.35 -45.24 -26.00
N ALA A 37 5.12 -44.12 -26.67
CA ALA A 37 4.16 -44.01 -27.75
C ALA A 37 4.91 -44.16 -29.08
N LYS A 38 4.58 -45.19 -29.86
CA LYS A 38 5.07 -45.37 -31.24
C LYS A 38 3.94 -45.10 -32.20
N GLN A 39 4.15 -44.17 -33.12
CA GLN A 39 3.25 -44.02 -34.26
C GLN A 39 3.46 -45.19 -35.22
N SER A 40 2.36 -45.78 -35.68
CA SER A 40 2.37 -46.81 -36.71
C SER A 40 2.87 -46.24 -38.04
N LEU A 41 3.41 -47.11 -38.89
CA LEU A 41 3.89 -46.76 -40.23
C LEU A 41 2.78 -46.17 -41.12
N ASP A 42 1.52 -46.48 -40.81
CA ASP A 42 0.34 -45.91 -41.47
C ASP A 42 0.07 -44.43 -41.11
N GLY A 43 0.77 -43.88 -40.11
CA GLY A 43 0.61 -42.51 -39.61
C GLY A 43 -0.70 -42.22 -38.87
N ARG A 44 -1.65 -43.17 -38.85
CA ARG A 44 -3.01 -42.99 -38.33
C ARG A 44 -3.21 -43.56 -36.93
N THR A 45 -2.39 -44.55 -36.54
CA THR A 45 -2.53 -45.21 -35.24
C THR A 45 -1.31 -45.01 -34.35
N TRP A 46 -1.54 -44.98 -33.04
CA TRP A 46 -0.50 -44.88 -32.02
C TRP A 46 -0.59 -46.11 -31.12
N VAL A 47 0.54 -46.77 -30.91
CA VAL A 47 0.67 -47.88 -29.97
C VAL A 47 1.39 -47.39 -28.73
N LEU A 48 0.71 -47.48 -27.59
CA LEU A 48 1.26 -47.16 -26.27
C LEU A 48 1.77 -48.44 -25.62
N THR A 49 3.04 -48.45 -25.25
CA THR A 49 3.68 -49.58 -24.54
C THR A 49 4.41 -49.07 -23.31
N HIS A 50 4.45 -49.85 -22.23
CA HIS A 50 5.33 -49.53 -21.10
C HIS A 50 6.79 -49.72 -21.51
N ARG A 51 7.70 -48.95 -20.89
CA ARG A 51 9.13 -49.21 -21.07
C ARG A 51 9.48 -50.61 -20.52
N PRO A 52 10.50 -51.28 -21.07
CA PRO A 52 10.83 -52.68 -20.71
C PRO A 52 11.12 -52.90 -19.23
N ASN A 53 11.55 -51.87 -18.51
CA ASN A 53 11.81 -51.95 -17.07
C ASN A 53 10.48 -52.05 -16.31
N GLY A 54 10.26 -53.14 -15.58
CA GLY A 54 9.02 -53.38 -14.82
C GLY A 54 8.69 -52.28 -13.78
N GLU A 55 9.69 -51.53 -13.30
CA GLU A 55 9.50 -50.36 -12.44
C GLU A 55 8.79 -49.19 -13.15
N CYS A 56 8.85 -49.11 -14.48
CA CYS A 56 8.22 -48.06 -15.28
C CYS A 56 6.73 -48.32 -15.56
N ALA A 57 6.22 -49.51 -15.21
CA ALA A 57 4.82 -49.89 -15.44
C ALA A 57 3.90 -49.59 -14.24
N ARG A 58 4.45 -49.22 -13.07
CA ARG A 58 3.68 -49.01 -11.83
C ARG A 58 3.88 -47.61 -11.28
N HIS A 59 2.80 -47.01 -10.78
CA HIS A 59 2.85 -45.80 -9.98
C HIS A 59 3.18 -46.14 -8.52
N ASN A 60 3.87 -45.22 -7.84
CA ASN A 60 4.15 -45.29 -6.40
C ASN A 60 3.25 -44.33 -5.60
N HIS A 61 2.16 -43.88 -6.20
CA HIS A 61 1.17 -42.96 -5.63
C HIS A 61 -0.19 -43.25 -6.26
N PRO A 62 -1.30 -42.91 -5.58
CA PRO A 62 -2.64 -43.01 -6.17
C PRO A 62 -2.83 -41.98 -7.30
N PRO A 63 -3.86 -42.16 -8.15
CA PRO A 63 -4.30 -41.12 -9.09
C PRO A 63 -4.68 -39.83 -8.36
N SER A 64 -4.53 -38.68 -9.02
CA SER A 64 -5.06 -37.42 -8.51
C SER A 64 -6.58 -37.42 -8.53
N GLU A 65 -7.21 -36.91 -7.48
CA GLU A 65 -8.67 -36.86 -7.38
C GLU A 65 -9.28 -35.71 -8.19
N ASP A 66 -8.54 -34.61 -8.35
CA ASP A 66 -9.03 -33.39 -9.00
C ASP A 66 -8.00 -32.80 -9.98
N PRO A 67 -8.40 -32.28 -11.16
CA PRO A 67 -7.48 -31.69 -12.12
C PRO A 67 -6.69 -30.49 -11.55
N SER A 68 -7.23 -29.75 -10.57
CA SER A 68 -6.52 -28.65 -9.88
C SER A 68 -5.31 -29.13 -9.07
N ALA A 69 -5.16 -30.43 -8.82
CA ALA A 69 -3.92 -30.97 -8.30
C ALA A 69 -2.72 -30.64 -9.21
N HIS A 70 -2.96 -30.46 -10.52
CA HIS A 70 -1.89 -30.25 -11.50
C HIS A 70 -1.79 -28.78 -11.94
N PRO A 71 -0.64 -28.11 -11.75
CA PRO A 71 -0.45 -26.71 -12.18
C PRO A 71 -0.73 -26.44 -13.65
N ALA A 72 -0.58 -27.45 -14.52
CA ALA A 72 -0.89 -27.32 -15.95
C ALA A 72 -2.37 -27.04 -16.21
N HIS A 73 -3.28 -27.62 -15.42
CA HIS A 73 -4.72 -27.44 -15.54
C HIS A 73 -5.25 -26.23 -14.78
N ARG A 74 -4.43 -25.62 -13.91
CA ARG A 74 -4.78 -24.42 -13.13
C ARG A 74 -4.36 -23.10 -13.78
N ARG A 75 -3.86 -23.15 -15.01
CA ARG A 75 -3.48 -21.94 -15.74
C ARG A 75 -4.74 -21.17 -16.08
N PHE A 76 -4.72 -19.86 -15.87
CA PHE A 76 -5.79 -18.99 -16.32
C PHE A 76 -5.90 -19.05 -17.84
N GLY A 77 -7.14 -19.04 -18.34
CA GLY A 77 -7.40 -18.66 -19.72
C GLY A 77 -7.04 -17.19 -19.93
N GLU A 78 -6.88 -16.79 -21.19
CA GLU A 78 -6.46 -15.42 -21.55
C GLU A 78 -7.42 -14.34 -20.99
N ARG A 79 -8.73 -14.60 -21.05
CA ARG A 79 -9.77 -13.71 -20.51
C ARG A 79 -9.61 -13.52 -19.00
N ASP A 80 -9.57 -14.60 -18.24
CA ASP A 80 -9.46 -14.54 -16.77
C ASP A 80 -8.15 -13.91 -16.31
N ALA A 81 -7.04 -14.23 -16.99
CA ALA A 81 -5.74 -13.64 -16.71
C ALA A 81 -5.75 -12.12 -16.90
N THR A 82 -6.43 -11.66 -17.96
CA THR A 82 -6.59 -10.24 -18.27
C THR A 82 -7.47 -9.56 -17.22
N THR A 83 -8.61 -10.16 -16.86
CA THR A 83 -9.52 -9.63 -15.83
C THR A 83 -8.82 -9.48 -14.48
N VAL A 84 -8.10 -10.52 -14.02
CA VAL A 84 -7.32 -10.47 -12.78
C VAL A 84 -6.26 -9.37 -12.82
N SER A 85 -5.60 -9.19 -13.98
CA SER A 85 -4.59 -8.14 -14.14
C SER A 85 -5.20 -6.75 -14.07
N ASN A 86 -6.32 -6.52 -14.76
CA ASN A 86 -7.02 -5.23 -14.74
C ASN A 86 -7.49 -4.87 -13.33
N LEU A 87 -8.12 -5.80 -12.61
CA LEU A 87 -8.54 -5.58 -11.23
C LEU A 87 -7.36 -5.28 -10.31
N ALA A 88 -6.23 -5.96 -10.52
CA ALA A 88 -5.01 -5.72 -9.74
C ALA A 88 -4.38 -4.34 -10.05
N ILE A 89 -4.43 -3.88 -11.30
CA ILE A 89 -3.95 -2.56 -11.72
C ILE A 89 -4.84 -1.46 -11.12
N SER A 90 -6.16 -1.67 -11.08
CA SER A 90 -7.12 -0.76 -10.45
C SER A 90 -7.06 -0.73 -8.92
N GLY A 91 -6.09 -1.42 -8.30
CA GLY A 91 -5.88 -1.37 -6.85
C GLY A 91 -6.88 -2.19 -6.02
N ILE A 92 -7.74 -3.00 -6.64
CA ILE A 92 -8.72 -3.84 -5.95
C ILE A 92 -8.01 -4.84 -5.01
N ALA A 93 -8.58 -5.07 -3.83
CA ALA A 93 -7.94 -5.91 -2.83
C ALA A 93 -7.85 -7.37 -3.32
N PRO A 94 -6.73 -8.10 -3.10
CA PRO A 94 -6.59 -9.49 -3.56
C PRO A 94 -7.70 -10.44 -3.10
N ARG A 95 -8.32 -10.15 -1.95
CA ARG A 95 -9.47 -10.92 -1.43
C ARG A 95 -10.70 -10.74 -2.31
N GLU A 96 -10.98 -9.52 -2.76
CA GLU A 96 -12.13 -9.20 -3.62
C GLU A 96 -11.92 -9.75 -5.03
N ILE A 97 -10.70 -9.63 -5.56
CA ILE A 97 -10.32 -10.25 -6.84
C ILE A 97 -10.58 -11.76 -6.79
N ARG A 98 -10.19 -12.42 -5.70
CA ARG A 98 -10.45 -13.84 -5.51
C ARG A 98 -11.95 -14.16 -5.53
N THR A 99 -12.76 -13.42 -4.76
CA THR A 99 -14.21 -13.61 -4.71
C THR A 99 -14.83 -13.42 -6.10
N TYR A 100 -14.37 -12.40 -6.83
CA TYR A 100 -14.84 -12.12 -8.17
C TYR A 100 -14.55 -13.29 -9.13
N VAL A 101 -13.31 -13.78 -9.17
CA VAL A 101 -12.92 -14.91 -10.03
C VAL A 101 -13.74 -16.15 -9.68
N HIS A 102 -13.93 -16.46 -8.40
CA HIS A 102 -14.71 -17.62 -7.97
C HIS A 102 -16.17 -17.58 -8.44
N ASN A 103 -16.76 -16.38 -8.59
CA ASN A 103 -18.16 -16.22 -8.94
C ASN A 103 -18.42 -16.04 -10.44
N HIS A 104 -17.39 -15.70 -11.22
CA HIS A 104 -17.55 -15.31 -12.63
C HIS A 104 -16.66 -16.08 -13.60
N SER A 105 -15.90 -17.07 -13.11
CA SER A 105 -15.01 -17.88 -13.92
C SER A 105 -15.10 -19.35 -13.52
N GLU A 106 -15.02 -20.22 -14.54
CA GLU A 106 -14.90 -21.68 -14.40
C GLU A 106 -13.44 -22.13 -14.17
N SER A 107 -12.54 -21.20 -13.82
CA SER A 107 -11.13 -21.49 -13.63
C SER A 107 -10.88 -22.39 -12.43
N LEU A 108 -10.06 -23.42 -12.61
CA LEU A 108 -9.55 -24.28 -11.54
C LEU A 108 -8.40 -23.64 -10.75
N ALA A 109 -8.13 -22.35 -10.95
CA ALA A 109 -7.05 -21.65 -10.28
C ALA A 109 -7.26 -21.61 -8.76
N THR A 110 -6.22 -21.99 -8.00
CA THR A 110 -6.29 -21.91 -6.55
C THR A 110 -6.06 -20.47 -6.07
N GLN A 111 -6.37 -20.20 -4.80
CA GLN A 111 -6.02 -18.93 -4.15
C GLN A 111 -4.55 -18.55 -4.38
N ARG A 112 -3.63 -19.52 -4.31
CA ARG A 112 -2.20 -19.27 -4.51
C ARG A 112 -1.89 -18.85 -5.94
N ASP A 113 -2.59 -19.40 -6.93
CA ASP A 113 -2.39 -19.06 -8.34
C ASP A 113 -2.87 -17.63 -8.62
N ILE A 114 -4.02 -17.23 -8.05
CA ILE A 114 -4.53 -15.84 -8.11
C ILE A 114 -3.51 -14.86 -7.50
N TYR A 115 -3.00 -15.15 -6.30
CA TYR A 115 -2.00 -14.31 -5.65
C TYR A 115 -0.70 -14.22 -6.45
N ASN A 116 -0.26 -15.34 -7.05
CA ASN A 116 0.91 -15.34 -7.92
C ASN A 116 0.69 -14.50 -9.18
N GLN A 117 -0.51 -14.54 -9.77
CA GLN A 117 -0.87 -13.72 -10.93
C GLN A 117 -0.86 -12.24 -10.57
N ILE A 118 -1.52 -11.83 -9.48
CA ILE A 118 -1.48 -10.45 -8.96
C ILE A 118 -0.03 -10.00 -8.74
N ALA A 119 0.79 -10.85 -8.12
CA ALA A 119 2.21 -10.55 -7.90
C ALA A 119 3.02 -10.50 -9.20
N ALA A 120 2.63 -11.22 -10.25
CA ALA A 120 3.23 -11.13 -11.58
C ALA A 120 2.84 -9.83 -12.27
N THR A 121 1.55 -9.46 -12.28
CA THR A 121 1.05 -8.18 -12.81
C THR A 121 1.76 -7.01 -12.15
N LYS A 122 1.87 -7.00 -10.81
CA LYS A 122 2.58 -5.95 -10.08
C LYS A 122 4.08 -5.90 -10.38
N ARG A 123 4.72 -7.04 -10.64
CA ARG A 123 6.15 -7.07 -11.05
C ARG A 123 6.35 -6.55 -12.47
N ASN A 124 5.45 -6.92 -13.38
CA ASN A 124 5.50 -6.48 -14.78
C ASN A 124 5.24 -4.97 -14.87
N LEU A 125 4.28 -4.44 -14.12
CA LEU A 125 4.00 -3.00 -14.05
C LEU A 125 5.22 -2.20 -13.56
N ARG A 126 6.07 -2.83 -12.74
CA ARG A 126 7.30 -2.21 -12.23
C ARG A 126 8.47 -2.37 -13.18
N GLU A 127 8.35 -3.06 -14.31
CA GLU A 127 9.44 -3.28 -15.28
C GLU A 127 10.76 -3.80 -14.63
N GLY A 128 10.67 -4.54 -13.53
CA GLY A 128 11.84 -5.00 -12.76
C GLY A 128 12.41 -4.00 -11.74
N GLN A 129 11.85 -2.79 -11.65
CA GLN A 129 12.14 -1.81 -10.61
C GLN A 129 11.66 -2.29 -9.23
N SER A 130 12.36 -1.81 -8.19
CA SER A 130 11.91 -2.03 -6.81
C SER A 130 10.62 -1.24 -6.53
N SER A 131 9.81 -1.68 -5.56
CA SER A 131 8.60 -0.93 -5.15
C SER A 131 8.90 0.54 -4.81
N ILE A 132 10.10 0.79 -4.28
CA ILE A 132 10.57 2.10 -3.86
C ILE A 132 10.96 2.95 -5.06
N GLN A 133 11.61 2.38 -6.07
CA GLN A 133 11.96 3.12 -7.27
C GLN A 133 10.69 3.55 -8.01
N ALA A 134 9.70 2.65 -8.15
CA ALA A 134 8.42 2.99 -8.74
C ALA A 134 7.69 4.10 -7.95
N LEU A 135 7.77 4.10 -6.62
CA LEU A 135 7.23 5.17 -5.78
C LEU A 135 7.95 6.51 -6.03
N VAL A 136 9.28 6.49 -6.09
CA VAL A 136 10.10 7.69 -6.35
C VAL A 136 9.79 8.26 -7.73
N ASP A 137 9.68 7.41 -8.74
CA ASP A 137 9.34 7.81 -10.10
C ASP A 137 7.93 8.40 -10.14
N GLN A 138 6.97 7.81 -9.43
CA GLN A 138 5.61 8.34 -9.30
C GLN A 138 5.60 9.71 -8.60
N LEU A 139 6.33 9.88 -7.49
CA LEU A 139 6.44 11.17 -6.80
C LEU A 139 6.98 12.26 -7.74
N HIS A 140 8.03 11.96 -8.51
CA HIS A 140 8.55 12.90 -9.51
C HIS A 140 7.54 13.20 -10.62
N ASN A 141 6.86 12.17 -11.15
CA ASN A 141 5.87 12.31 -12.22
C ASN A 141 4.67 13.16 -11.79
N GLU A 142 4.23 13.03 -10.53
CA GLU A 142 3.15 13.83 -9.94
C GLU A 142 3.63 15.22 -9.45
N GLY A 143 4.92 15.55 -9.63
CA GLY A 143 5.46 16.87 -9.31
C GLY A 143 5.74 17.09 -7.81
N PHE A 144 5.80 16.04 -6.99
CA PHE A 144 6.16 16.16 -5.59
C PHE A 144 7.61 16.60 -5.44
N TRP A 145 7.84 17.53 -4.51
CA TRP A 145 9.19 17.81 -4.05
C TRP A 145 9.64 16.63 -3.20
N CYS A 146 10.79 16.01 -3.52
CA CYS A 146 11.31 14.92 -2.70
C CYS A 146 12.83 14.94 -2.52
N ARG A 147 13.27 14.37 -1.40
CA ARG A 147 14.66 14.11 -1.02
C ARG A 147 14.79 12.67 -0.59
N ILE A 148 15.83 12.01 -1.11
CA ILE A 148 16.05 10.58 -0.97
C ILE A 148 17.43 10.37 -0.36
N ARG A 149 17.50 9.55 0.68
CA ARG A 149 18.76 9.13 1.28
C ARG A 149 18.97 7.64 1.06
N LEU A 150 20.14 7.29 0.54
CA LEU A 150 20.57 5.93 0.23
C LEU A 150 21.74 5.54 1.14
N ASP A 151 21.86 4.26 1.48
CA ASP A 151 23.04 3.72 2.14
C ASP A 151 24.17 3.39 1.14
N GLU A 152 25.31 2.90 1.65
CA GLU A 152 26.47 2.47 0.86
C GLU A 152 26.15 1.35 -0.15
N ASN A 153 25.07 0.59 0.07
CA ASN A 153 24.59 -0.47 -0.81
C ASN A 153 23.48 0.03 -1.76
N ASN A 154 23.31 1.34 -1.90
CA ASN A 154 22.28 1.98 -2.72
C ASN A 154 20.84 1.60 -2.33
N ARG A 155 20.61 1.28 -1.04
CA ARG A 155 19.29 0.98 -0.49
C ARG A 155 18.71 2.23 0.15
N LEU A 156 17.41 2.43 -0.06
CA LEU A 156 16.68 3.53 0.55
C LEU A 156 16.67 3.44 2.08
N THR A 157 17.13 4.50 2.73
CA THR A 157 17.10 4.66 4.19
C THR A 157 16.10 5.71 4.65
N ALA A 158 15.81 6.72 3.82
CA ALA A 158 14.78 7.72 4.10
C ALA A 158 14.27 8.37 2.81
N ILE A 159 12.98 8.68 2.77
CA ILE A 159 12.37 9.60 1.79
C ILE A 159 11.69 10.70 2.56
N PHE A 160 11.94 11.95 2.17
CA PHE A 160 11.17 13.10 2.57
C PHE A 160 10.50 13.67 1.33
N PHE A 161 9.19 13.88 1.36
CA PHE A 161 8.46 14.43 0.21
C PHE A 161 7.36 15.37 0.68
N ALA A 162 6.97 16.29 -0.19
CA ALA A 162 5.91 17.25 0.05
C ALA A 162 5.13 17.49 -1.24
N HIS A 163 3.81 17.61 -1.10
CA HIS A 163 2.92 17.93 -2.22
C HIS A 163 3.32 19.28 -2.83
N PRO A 164 3.35 19.43 -4.17
CA PRO A 164 3.79 20.67 -4.80
C PRO A 164 3.04 21.89 -4.28
N GLU A 165 1.72 21.77 -4.11
CA GLU A 165 0.86 22.85 -3.60
C GLU A 165 1.09 23.18 -2.12
N SER A 166 1.63 22.25 -1.33
CA SER A 166 2.00 22.51 0.06
C SER A 166 3.34 23.23 0.20
N VAL A 167 4.25 23.05 -0.76
CA VAL A 167 5.56 23.71 -0.79
C VAL A 167 5.46 25.10 -1.42
N THR A 168 4.60 25.24 -2.43
CA THR A 168 4.26 26.53 -3.00
C THR A 168 3.11 27.12 -2.20
N ASN A 169 3.40 27.73 -1.07
CA ASN A 169 2.54 28.81 -0.61
C ASN A 169 2.62 29.97 -1.63
N LYS A 170 2.05 29.76 -2.82
CA LYS A 170 2.11 30.66 -3.98
C LYS A 170 1.57 32.05 -3.64
N HIS A 171 0.71 32.10 -2.63
CA HIS A 171 0.08 33.30 -2.12
C HIS A 171 0.78 33.86 -0.87
N GLN A 172 1.82 33.19 -0.35
CA GLN A 172 2.51 33.51 0.91
C GLN A 172 1.57 33.69 2.12
N MET A 173 0.44 32.98 2.11
CA MET A 173 -0.61 33.03 3.13
C MET A 173 -0.32 32.05 4.28
N PRO A 174 -0.10 32.51 5.53
CA PRO A 174 0.09 31.64 6.67
C PRO A 174 -1.10 30.68 6.86
N LEU A 175 -0.81 29.39 7.08
CA LEU A 175 -1.85 28.41 7.41
C LEU A 175 -2.00 28.37 8.94
N LEU A 176 -3.15 28.83 9.43
CA LEU A 176 -3.60 28.64 10.80
C LEU A 176 -4.31 27.28 10.92
N ASP A 177 -3.69 26.36 11.65
CA ASP A 177 -4.27 25.06 12.03
C ASP A 177 -4.91 25.16 13.42
N MET A 178 -6.20 24.83 13.52
CA MET A 178 -6.97 24.87 14.76
C MET A 178 -7.27 23.44 15.22
N VAL A 179 -6.57 23.01 16.26
CA VAL A 179 -6.62 21.65 16.79
C VAL A 179 -7.34 21.61 18.13
N GLY A 180 -8.28 20.68 18.27
CA GLY A 180 -8.98 20.38 19.50
C GLY A 180 -8.39 19.17 20.19
N VAL A 181 -8.57 19.09 21.51
CA VAL A 181 -8.22 17.92 22.33
C VAL A 181 -9.48 17.47 23.07
N ASP A 182 -9.86 16.20 22.89
CA ASP A 182 -11.01 15.62 23.58
C ASP A 182 -10.67 15.20 25.03
N SER A 183 -11.70 14.78 25.78
CA SER A 183 -11.54 14.28 27.17
C SER A 183 -10.71 12.99 27.29
N CYS A 184 -10.43 12.33 26.17
CA CYS A 184 -9.58 11.15 26.07
C CYS A 184 -8.14 11.50 25.65
N GLN A 185 -7.76 12.79 25.68
CA GLN A 185 -6.45 13.29 25.24
C GLN A 185 -6.13 13.00 23.76
N ARG A 186 -7.15 12.84 22.93
CA ARG A 186 -6.96 12.67 21.49
C ARG A 186 -7.08 14.02 20.81
N SER A 187 -6.06 14.36 20.03
CA SER A 187 -6.09 15.54 19.17
C SER A 187 -6.94 15.26 17.93
N PHE A 188 -7.72 16.25 17.52
CA PHE A 188 -8.44 16.23 16.26
C PHE A 188 -8.39 17.62 15.61
N CYS A 189 -8.37 17.66 14.29
CA CYS A 189 -8.45 18.93 13.57
C CYS A 189 -9.88 19.47 13.67
N ILE A 190 -10.03 20.72 14.12
CA ILE A 190 -11.33 21.42 14.11
C ILE A 190 -11.51 22.13 12.78
N ALA A 191 -10.53 22.93 12.37
CA ALA A 191 -10.60 23.76 11.18
C ALA A 191 -9.21 24.20 10.70
N PHE A 192 -9.14 24.64 9.45
CA PHE A 192 -7.97 25.30 8.86
C PHE A 192 -8.38 26.67 8.33
N ALA A 193 -7.50 27.66 8.46
CA ALA A 193 -7.67 28.96 7.84
C ALA A 193 -6.37 29.37 7.14
N LEU A 194 -6.44 29.75 5.88
CA LEU A 194 -5.33 30.44 5.23
C LEU A 194 -5.53 31.94 5.43
N LEU A 195 -4.59 32.56 6.14
CA LEU A 195 -4.64 33.97 6.48
C LEU A 195 -3.89 34.80 5.44
N SER A 196 -4.32 36.03 5.19
CA SER A 196 -3.58 36.96 4.33
C SER A 196 -2.21 37.30 4.93
N ASN A 197 -2.19 37.46 6.26
CA ASN A 197 -1.01 37.74 7.06
C ASN A 197 -1.22 37.21 8.49
N GLU A 198 -0.33 37.54 9.43
CA GLU A 198 -0.48 37.21 10.86
C GLU A 198 -0.91 38.45 11.68
N ALA A 199 -1.81 39.28 11.14
CA ALA A 199 -2.32 40.46 11.84
C ALA A 199 -3.57 40.13 12.69
N GLU A 200 -3.91 41.01 13.62
CA GLU A 200 -5.00 40.79 14.57
C GLU A 200 -6.36 40.65 13.88
N GLU A 201 -6.57 41.39 12.79
CA GLU A 201 -7.77 41.30 11.95
C GLU A 201 -7.92 39.92 11.28
N ASP A 202 -6.82 39.32 10.82
CA ASP A 202 -6.82 37.99 10.21
C ASP A 202 -7.24 36.92 11.22
N TYR A 203 -6.65 36.96 12.43
CA TYR A 203 -7.02 36.04 13.51
C TYR A 203 -8.44 36.28 14.04
N THR A 204 -8.88 37.54 14.07
CA THR A 204 -10.24 37.90 14.49
C THR A 204 -11.25 37.27 13.55
N TRP A 205 -11.03 37.38 12.24
CA TRP A 205 -11.88 36.74 11.24
C TRP A 205 -11.90 35.20 11.40
N ALA A 206 -10.74 34.58 11.57
CA ALA A 206 -10.67 33.12 11.71
C ALA A 206 -11.36 32.61 13.00
N LEU A 207 -11.16 33.29 14.12
CA LEU A 207 -11.71 32.90 15.41
C LEU A 207 -13.21 33.19 15.55
N GLU A 208 -13.73 34.21 14.84
CA GLU A 208 -15.16 34.42 14.66
C GLU A 208 -15.82 33.20 14.02
N HIS A 209 -15.26 32.74 12.90
CA HIS A 209 -15.79 31.59 12.17
C HIS A 209 -15.64 30.31 12.99
N LEU A 210 -14.51 30.12 13.68
CA LEU A 210 -14.33 29.02 14.61
C LEU A 210 -15.41 29.03 15.69
N ARG A 211 -15.72 30.19 16.29
CA ARG A 211 -16.77 30.32 17.32
C ARG A 211 -18.14 29.93 16.78
N SER A 212 -18.46 30.28 15.54
CA SER A 212 -19.73 29.95 14.91
C SER A 212 -19.96 28.44 14.73
N LEU A 213 -18.90 27.63 14.73
CA LEU A 213 -19.00 26.17 14.68
C LEU A 213 -19.48 25.57 16.01
N TYR A 214 -19.32 26.27 17.14
CA TYR A 214 -19.75 25.80 18.45
C TYR A 214 -21.22 26.10 18.70
N SER A 215 -22.03 25.04 18.83
CA SER A 215 -23.48 25.15 19.05
C SER A 215 -23.87 25.30 20.52
N HIS A 216 -23.03 24.84 21.44
CA HIS A 216 -23.38 24.70 22.86
C HIS A 216 -22.28 25.20 23.79
N GLU A 217 -21.16 24.48 23.85
CA GLU A 217 -20.08 24.76 24.80
C GLU A 217 -18.84 25.29 24.09
N LEU A 218 -18.35 26.43 24.56
CA LEU A 218 -17.07 26.98 24.14
C LEU A 218 -15.93 26.25 24.86
N PRO A 219 -14.74 26.19 24.25
CA PRO A 219 -13.57 25.58 24.88
C PRO A 219 -13.23 26.28 26.21
N SER A 220 -12.90 25.51 27.25
CA SER A 220 -12.49 26.07 28.54
C SER A 220 -11.08 26.66 28.52
N VAL A 221 -10.24 26.18 27.61
CA VAL A 221 -8.84 26.57 27.47
C VAL A 221 -8.52 26.77 26.00
N ILE A 222 -7.80 27.85 25.69
CA ILE A 222 -7.24 28.10 24.37
C ILE A 222 -5.74 28.25 24.53
N SER A 223 -4.98 27.52 23.72
CA SER A 223 -3.53 27.64 23.66
C SER A 223 -3.13 28.25 22.34
N THR A 224 -2.42 29.38 22.36
CA THR A 224 -1.85 30.01 21.16
C THR A 224 -0.34 29.93 21.18
N ASP A 225 0.30 30.10 20.02
CA ASP A 225 1.69 30.53 19.99
C ASP A 225 1.76 31.97 20.54
N ARG A 226 2.94 32.43 20.98
CA ARG A 226 3.08 33.73 21.68
C ARG A 226 2.88 34.96 20.76
N CYS A 227 2.12 34.82 19.68
CA CYS A 227 1.74 35.90 18.79
C CYS A 227 0.72 36.84 19.48
N LEU A 228 1.04 38.13 19.55
CA LEU A 228 0.18 39.12 20.21
C LEU A 228 -1.17 39.26 19.50
N ALA A 229 -1.16 39.20 18.17
CA ALA A 229 -2.36 39.29 17.34
C ALA A 229 -3.33 38.13 17.61
N SER A 230 -2.82 36.89 17.71
CA SER A 230 -3.65 35.72 18.01
C SER A 230 -4.20 35.75 19.43
N MET A 231 -3.41 36.20 20.42
CA MET A 231 -3.85 36.37 21.80
C MET A 231 -4.97 37.41 21.94
N ASN A 232 -4.84 38.55 21.27
CA ASN A 232 -5.86 39.61 21.32
C ASN A 232 -7.18 39.13 20.71
N ALA A 233 -7.12 38.51 19.52
CA ALA A 233 -8.30 37.95 18.87
C ALA A 233 -8.96 36.84 19.71
N ALA A 234 -8.17 35.96 20.34
CA ALA A 234 -8.69 34.92 21.23
C ALA A 234 -9.40 35.51 22.45
N LYS A 235 -8.87 36.58 23.03
CA LYS A 235 -9.50 37.28 24.15
C LYS A 235 -10.86 37.90 23.78
N ILE A 236 -11.01 38.36 22.54
CA ILE A 236 -12.27 38.94 22.03
C ILE A 236 -13.31 37.84 21.80
N TRP A 237 -12.95 36.78 21.08
CA TRP A 237 -13.90 35.76 20.66
C TRP A 237 -14.15 34.67 21.69
N PHE A 238 -13.24 34.47 22.63
CA PHE A 238 -13.33 33.46 23.68
C PHE A 238 -12.98 34.04 25.07
N PRO A 239 -13.73 35.05 25.54
CA PRO A 239 -13.40 35.79 26.77
C PRO A 239 -13.51 34.95 28.05
N SER A 240 -14.31 33.87 28.02
CA SER A 240 -14.49 32.94 29.13
C SER A 240 -13.41 31.85 29.18
N SER A 241 -12.63 31.69 28.12
CA SER A 241 -11.61 30.66 28.00
C SER A 241 -10.32 31.11 28.67
N THR A 242 -9.65 30.19 29.37
CA THR A 242 -8.32 30.47 29.91
C THR A 242 -7.29 30.43 28.78
N ALA A 243 -6.61 31.55 28.55
CA ALA A 243 -5.55 31.64 27.55
C ALA A 243 -4.23 31.07 28.10
N LEU A 244 -3.67 30.08 27.40
CA LEU A 244 -2.37 29.50 27.67
C LEU A 244 -1.41 29.78 26.52
N LEU A 245 -0.13 29.88 26.84
CA LEU A 245 0.92 30.00 25.85
C LEU A 245 1.52 28.63 25.56
N CYS A 246 1.63 28.29 24.28
CA CYS A 246 2.37 27.11 23.88
C CYS A 246 3.84 27.26 24.29
N LEU A 247 4.40 26.23 24.94
CA LEU A 247 5.79 26.22 25.43
C LEU A 247 6.80 25.65 24.43
N GLN A 248 6.39 25.35 23.20
CA GLN A 248 7.26 24.74 22.22
C GLN A 248 8.41 25.69 21.85
N ARG A 249 9.63 25.27 22.22
CA ARG A 249 10.90 25.74 21.65
C ARG A 249 11.29 24.83 20.50
#